data_AF-A0A2E5KXQ0-F1
#
_entry.id   AF-A0A2E5KXQ0-F1
#
_cell.length_a   1.000
_cell.length_b   1.000
_cell.length_c   1.000
_cell.angle_alpha   90.00
_cell.angle_beta   90.00
_cell.angle_gamma   90.00
#
_symmetry.space_group_name_H-M   'P 1'
#
loop_
_entity.id
_entity.type
_entity.pdbx_description
1 polymer ?
#
loop_
_entity_poly.entity_id
_entity_poly.type
_entity_poly.pdbx_seq_one_letter_code
_entity_poly.pdbx_strand_id
1 'polypeptide(L)'
;YLDIGHGARGFAFRTLEQAVAQGFKPDTISTDVHVGNIDGPVFDMPTTMSKMFTVGLSLNEIIDMSTRIPARALDQERELGSLAVGTVADVVVSSIDQGEYTYMDVLHETRTAKEKINPETVIYSGNIYDGDKYEPVEMTHKHDAPPGFILTET
;
A
#
# COMPACT_ATOMS: atom_id res chain seq x y z
N TYR A 1 5.49 -11.18 12.32
CA TYR A 1 4.64 -10.54 11.32
C TYR A 1 4.08 -9.26 11.91
N LEU A 2 4.73 -8.16 11.58
CA LEU A 2 4.16 -6.82 11.62
C LEU A 2 3.57 -6.53 10.24
N ASP A 3 2.29 -6.22 10.20
CA ASP A 3 1.61 -5.79 8.99
C ASP A 3 1.33 -4.28 9.05
N ILE A 4 1.40 -3.59 7.91
CA ILE A 4 1.12 -2.15 7.83
C ILE A 4 -0.33 -1.82 8.22
N GLY A 5 -1.32 -2.59 7.75
CA GLY A 5 -2.74 -2.38 8.06
C GLY A 5 -3.17 -0.92 8.00
N HIS A 6 -2.98 -0.25 6.85
CA HIS A 6 -3.03 1.22 6.79
C HIS A 6 -4.31 1.81 7.40
N GLY A 7 -5.46 1.38 6.89
CA GLY A 7 -6.78 1.71 7.37
C GLY A 7 -7.06 3.21 7.47
N ALA A 8 -8.15 3.53 8.16
CA ALA A 8 -8.47 4.91 8.49
C ALA A 8 -7.61 5.47 9.65
N ARG A 9 -6.88 4.60 10.37
CA ARG A 9 -6.20 4.96 11.64
C ARG A 9 -4.87 4.23 11.90
N GLY A 10 -4.48 3.26 11.08
CA GLY A 10 -3.39 2.32 11.38
C GLY A 10 -2.00 2.82 10.99
N PHE A 11 -1.90 3.71 10.01
CA PHE A 11 -0.61 4.12 9.44
C PHE A 11 -0.31 5.61 9.56
N ALA A 12 0.87 5.92 10.10
CA ALA A 12 1.45 7.26 10.11
C ALA A 12 2.92 7.23 9.67
N PHE A 13 3.32 8.12 8.77
CA PHE A 13 4.68 8.19 8.21
C PHE A 13 5.72 8.32 9.31
N ARG A 14 5.55 9.27 10.23
CA ARG A 14 6.50 9.53 11.31
C ARG A 14 6.82 8.29 12.15
N THR A 15 5.83 7.44 12.39
CA THR A 15 5.99 6.21 13.18
C THR A 15 6.82 5.19 12.40
N LEU A 16 6.48 4.98 11.12
CA LEU A 16 7.19 4.02 10.28
C LEU A 16 8.62 4.49 9.97
N GLU A 17 8.83 5.77 9.69
CA GLU A 17 10.15 6.37 9.47
C GLU A 17 11.09 6.10 10.66
N GLN A 18 10.62 6.33 11.89
CA GLN A 18 11.38 6.07 13.11
C GLN A 18 11.69 4.59 13.30
N ALA A 19 10.75 3.70 12.97
CA ALA A 19 10.95 2.26 13.03
C ALA A 19 12.01 1.80 12.02
N VAL A 20 11.88 2.21 10.75
CA VAL A 20 12.82 1.87 9.67
C VAL A 20 14.22 2.40 9.95
N ALA A 21 14.35 3.62 10.49
CA ALA A 21 15.63 4.20 10.88
C ALA A 21 16.37 3.38 11.96
N GLN A 22 15.63 2.60 12.75
CA GLN A 22 16.17 1.67 13.76
C GLN A 22 16.35 0.25 13.23
N GLY A 23 16.15 0.03 11.93
CA GLY A 23 16.24 -1.29 11.29
C GLY A 23 15.00 -2.17 11.49
N PHE A 24 13.88 -1.61 11.97
CA PHE A 24 12.63 -2.33 12.17
C PHE A 24 11.66 -2.04 11.02
N LYS A 25 11.60 -2.95 10.05
CA LYS A 25 10.71 -2.90 8.88
C LYS A 25 9.45 -3.74 9.12
N PRO A 26 8.32 -3.40 8.48
CA PRO A 26 7.16 -4.30 8.45
C PRO A 26 7.52 -5.60 7.72
N ASP A 27 6.83 -6.67 8.07
CA ASP A 27 6.92 -7.94 7.35
C ASP A 27 6.00 -7.94 6.13
N THR A 28 4.82 -7.33 6.23
CA THR A 28 3.82 -7.28 5.15
C THR A 28 3.23 -5.88 4.97
N ILE A 29 2.75 -5.60 3.76
CA ILE A 29 1.99 -4.39 3.43
C ILE A 29 0.54 -4.80 3.21
N SER A 30 -0.39 -4.12 3.88
CA SER A 30 -1.83 -4.26 3.64
C SER A 30 -2.55 -2.92 3.83
N THR A 31 -3.78 -2.85 3.32
CA THR A 31 -4.53 -1.60 3.22
C THR A 31 -5.52 -1.37 4.35
N ASP A 32 -6.08 -2.41 4.94
CA ASP A 32 -7.33 -2.31 5.73
C ASP A 32 -8.39 -1.44 5.01
N VAL A 33 -8.51 -1.61 3.68
CA VAL A 33 -9.41 -0.79 2.86
C VAL A 33 -10.87 -1.17 3.10
N HIS A 34 -11.73 -0.17 3.25
CA HIS A 34 -13.18 -0.34 3.33
C HIS A 34 -13.90 0.94 2.83
N VAL A 35 -15.23 0.90 2.78
CA VAL A 35 -16.08 2.01 2.28
C VAL A 35 -15.88 3.35 2.99
N GLY A 36 -15.21 3.36 4.14
CA GLY A 36 -14.90 4.55 4.94
C GLY A 36 -13.43 4.97 4.86
N ASN A 37 -12.66 4.48 3.88
CA ASN A 37 -11.32 4.99 3.62
C ASN A 37 -10.85 4.81 2.15
N ILE A 38 -11.73 4.23 1.31
CA ILE A 38 -11.48 4.01 -0.12
C ILE A 38 -11.39 5.32 -0.91
N ASP A 39 -12.08 6.38 -0.46
CA ASP A 39 -11.91 7.74 -1.00
C ASP A 39 -10.71 8.48 -0.37
N GLY A 40 -9.90 7.78 0.44
CA GLY A 40 -8.73 8.29 1.13
C GLY A 40 -8.81 8.13 2.66
N PRO A 41 -7.65 8.06 3.35
CA PRO A 41 -6.30 8.22 2.81
C PRO A 41 -5.73 6.93 2.19
N VAL A 42 -6.42 5.79 2.28
CA VAL A 42 -5.90 4.48 1.84
C VAL A 42 -5.94 4.34 0.32
N PHE A 43 -7.09 4.65 -0.28
CA PHE A 43 -7.41 4.47 -1.70
C PHE A 43 -7.40 3.02 -2.17
N ASP A 44 -6.21 2.43 -2.27
CA ASP A 44 -6.02 1.08 -2.81
C ASP A 44 -4.65 0.50 -2.40
N MET A 45 -4.42 -0.75 -2.82
CA MET A 45 -3.16 -1.46 -2.55
C MET A 45 -1.95 -0.82 -3.27
N PRO A 46 -1.99 -0.50 -4.57
CA PRO A 46 -0.88 0.18 -5.25
C PRO A 46 -0.47 1.52 -4.63
N THR A 47 -1.43 2.30 -4.15
CA THR A 47 -1.19 3.56 -3.44
C THR A 47 -0.51 3.30 -2.10
N THR A 48 -0.99 2.33 -1.34
CA THR A 48 -0.37 1.93 -0.06
C THR A 48 1.04 1.39 -0.25
N MET A 49 1.29 0.60 -1.30
CA MET A 49 2.62 0.16 -1.70
C MET A 49 3.51 1.35 -2.09
N SER A 50 3.00 2.30 -2.86
CA SER A 50 3.76 3.48 -3.30
C SER A 50 4.16 4.39 -2.13
N LYS A 51 3.33 4.47 -1.08
CA LYS A 51 3.71 5.17 0.17
C LYS A 51 5.00 4.63 0.77
N MET A 52 5.31 3.35 0.59
CA MET A 52 6.51 2.75 1.18
C MET A 52 7.82 3.26 0.56
N PHE A 53 7.78 3.81 -0.67
CA PHE A 53 8.94 4.50 -1.23
C PHE A 53 9.36 5.71 -0.38
N THR A 54 8.38 6.42 0.22
CA THR A 54 8.64 7.61 1.04
C THR A 54 9.47 7.31 2.29
N VAL A 55 9.41 6.07 2.78
CA VAL A 55 10.16 5.62 3.97
C VAL A 55 11.41 4.80 3.60
N GLY A 56 11.80 4.82 2.32
CA GLY A 56 13.05 4.23 1.84
C GLY A 56 13.02 2.72 1.61
N LEU A 57 11.84 2.10 1.48
CA LEU A 57 11.76 0.70 1.03
C LEU A 57 12.02 0.61 -0.47
N SER A 58 12.80 -0.41 -0.87
CA SER A 58 13.05 -0.70 -2.29
C SER A 58 11.84 -1.36 -2.95
N LEU A 59 11.73 -1.24 -4.28
CA LEU A 59 10.68 -1.91 -5.04
C LEU A 59 10.61 -3.42 -4.74
N ASN A 60 11.76 -4.10 -4.68
CA ASN A 60 11.81 -5.53 -4.40
C ASN A 60 11.22 -5.86 -3.04
N GLU A 61 11.55 -5.08 -2.01
CA GLU A 61 10.95 -5.26 -0.67
C GLU A 61 9.44 -5.04 -0.71
N ILE A 62 8.98 -3.98 -1.39
CA ILE A 62 7.56 -3.64 -1.49
C ILE A 62 6.77 -4.78 -2.18
N ILE A 63 7.27 -5.31 -3.29
CA ILE A 63 6.63 -6.43 -4.00
C ILE A 63 6.61 -7.66 -3.11
N ASP A 64 7.71 -7.98 -2.45
CA ASP A 64 7.85 -9.17 -1.61
C ASP A 64 6.90 -9.14 -0.39
N MET A 65 6.84 -7.99 0.28
CA MET A 65 5.92 -7.69 1.39
C MET A 65 4.44 -7.66 0.97
N SER A 66 4.15 -7.60 -0.33
CA SER A 66 2.78 -7.54 -0.87
C SER A 66 2.35 -8.83 -1.58
N THR A 67 3.25 -9.80 -1.76
CA THR A 67 2.99 -11.02 -2.55
C THR A 67 3.43 -12.29 -1.81
N ARG A 68 4.72 -12.60 -1.81
CA ARG A 68 5.29 -13.82 -1.25
C ARG A 68 5.16 -13.88 0.27
N ILE A 69 5.44 -12.78 0.96
CA ILE A 69 5.40 -12.74 2.43
C ILE A 69 3.97 -12.92 2.97
N PRO A 70 2.94 -12.20 2.47
CA PRO A 70 1.56 -12.44 2.93
C PRO A 70 1.05 -13.84 2.55
N ALA A 71 1.39 -14.37 1.36
CA ALA A 71 1.06 -15.76 1.01
C ALA A 71 1.62 -16.75 2.04
N ARG A 72 2.87 -16.56 2.47
CA ARG A 72 3.49 -17.36 3.53
C ARG A 72 2.84 -17.15 4.89
N ALA A 73 2.47 -15.92 5.24
CA ALA A 73 1.82 -15.61 6.52
C ALA A 73 0.43 -16.28 6.64
N LEU A 74 -0.19 -16.64 5.51
CA LEU A 74 -1.48 -17.33 5.42
C LEU A 74 -1.34 -18.84 5.17
N ASP A 75 -0.13 -19.39 5.17
CA ASP A 75 0.16 -20.79 4.82
C ASP A 75 -0.29 -21.19 3.39
N GLN A 76 -0.24 -20.23 2.45
CA GLN A 76 -0.66 -20.38 1.04
C GLN A 76 0.50 -20.27 0.03
N GLU A 77 1.75 -20.24 0.48
CA GLU A 77 2.94 -20.02 -0.38
C GLU A 77 3.19 -21.14 -1.41
N ARG A 78 2.49 -22.28 -1.29
CA ARG A 78 2.51 -23.35 -2.30
C ARG A 78 1.70 -23.00 -3.54
N GLU A 79 0.72 -22.10 -3.41
CA GLU A 79 -0.25 -21.78 -4.45
C GLU A 79 -0.19 -20.31 -4.87
N LEU A 80 0.12 -19.39 -3.95
CA LEU A 80 0.05 -17.94 -4.13
C LEU A 80 1.41 -17.23 -3.92
N GLY A 81 1.49 -15.98 -4.38
CA GLY A 81 2.63 -15.10 -4.13
C GLY A 81 3.91 -15.46 -4.90
N SER A 82 3.81 -16.26 -5.97
CA SER A 82 4.93 -16.73 -6.78
C SER A 82 4.53 -16.91 -8.24
N LEU A 83 5.47 -16.69 -9.16
CA LEU A 83 5.36 -16.97 -10.60
C LEU A 83 5.98 -18.32 -10.99
N ALA A 84 6.19 -19.23 -10.03
CA ALA A 84 6.77 -20.55 -10.27
C ALA A 84 5.81 -21.46 -11.04
N VAL A 85 6.34 -22.41 -11.80
CA VAL A 85 5.52 -23.42 -12.48
C VAL A 85 4.76 -24.24 -11.43
N GLY A 86 3.44 -24.36 -11.61
CA GLY A 86 2.55 -25.13 -10.74
C GLY A 86 1.77 -24.30 -9.71
N THR A 87 2.04 -23.00 -9.59
CA THR A 87 1.22 -22.08 -8.78
C THR A 87 0.00 -21.58 -9.55
N VAL A 88 -0.93 -20.92 -8.84
CA VAL A 88 -2.10 -20.31 -9.47
C VAL A 88 -1.64 -19.16 -10.38
N ALA A 89 -2.29 -19.01 -11.54
CA ALA A 89 -2.02 -17.94 -12.49
C ALA A 89 -2.65 -16.60 -12.05
N ASP A 90 -2.21 -16.12 -10.89
CA ASP A 90 -2.57 -14.83 -10.31
C ASP A 90 -1.41 -13.85 -10.53
N VAL A 91 -1.59 -12.88 -11.42
CA VAL A 91 -0.55 -11.94 -11.85
C VAL A 91 -1.12 -10.54 -11.93
N VAL A 92 -0.42 -9.56 -11.37
CA VAL A 92 -0.70 -8.15 -11.60
C VAL A 92 0.45 -7.57 -12.42
N VAL A 93 0.13 -7.07 -13.62
CA VAL A 93 1.06 -6.29 -14.43
C VAL A 93 0.93 -4.84 -13.99
N SER A 94 2.05 -4.20 -13.65
CA SER A 94 2.07 -2.81 -13.20
C SER A 94 3.18 -2.03 -13.89
N SER A 95 2.92 -0.76 -14.15
CA SER A 95 3.93 0.23 -14.51
C SER A 95 4.44 0.93 -13.24
N ILE A 96 5.64 1.48 -13.32
CA ILE A 96 6.17 2.39 -12.30
C ILE A 96 6.45 3.72 -12.95
N ASP A 97 5.59 4.69 -12.65
CA ASP A 97 5.78 6.03 -13.16
C ASP A 97 6.87 6.75 -12.36
N GLN A 98 7.63 7.59 -13.06
CA GLN A 98 8.65 8.46 -12.49
C GLN A 98 8.15 9.90 -12.51
N GLY A 99 8.24 10.59 -11.37
CA GLY A 99 7.72 11.95 -11.21
C GLY A 99 7.94 12.49 -9.81
N GLU A 100 7.05 13.35 -9.35
CA GLU A 100 6.95 13.74 -7.95
C GLU A 100 5.50 13.51 -7.51
N TYR A 101 5.31 12.56 -6.59
CA TYR A 101 4.00 12.14 -6.13
C TYR A 101 3.89 12.41 -4.63
N THR A 102 2.81 13.08 -4.23
CA THR A 102 2.52 13.37 -2.83
C THR A 102 1.57 12.31 -2.27
N TYR A 103 1.94 11.73 -1.14
CA TYR A 103 1.12 10.77 -0.42
C TYR A 103 0.77 11.31 0.97
N MET A 104 -0.43 10.97 1.44
CA MET A 104 -0.97 11.40 2.73
C MET A 104 -1.26 10.20 3.63
N ASP A 105 -1.02 10.33 4.93
CA ASP A 105 -1.34 9.31 5.93
C ASP A 105 -2.61 9.65 6.74
N VAL A 106 -2.90 8.87 7.79
CA VAL A 106 -4.09 9.07 8.64
C VAL A 106 -4.01 10.33 9.52
N LEU A 107 -2.83 10.92 9.65
CA LEU A 107 -2.58 12.15 10.39
C LEU A 107 -2.64 13.39 9.49
N HIS A 108 -2.92 13.20 8.20
CA HIS A 108 -2.83 14.21 7.15
C HIS A 108 -1.40 14.76 6.96
N GLU A 109 -0.39 14.03 7.45
CA GLU A 109 1.00 14.34 7.09
C GLU A 109 1.26 13.87 5.66
N THR A 110 2.02 14.66 4.91
CA THR A 110 2.39 14.33 3.55
C THR A 110 3.87 14.01 3.42
N ARG A 111 4.18 13.13 2.47
CA ARG A 111 5.54 12.84 2.00
C ARG A 111 5.54 12.77 0.48
N THR A 112 6.68 13.08 -0.13
CA THR A 112 6.86 12.94 -1.57
C THR A 112 7.75 11.75 -1.89
N ALA A 113 7.43 11.03 -2.97
CA ALA A 113 8.30 10.02 -3.58
C ALA A 113 8.38 10.25 -5.09
N LYS A 114 9.39 9.64 -5.73
CA LYS A 114 9.58 9.78 -7.17
C LYS A 114 8.81 8.73 -7.96
N GLU A 115 8.41 7.68 -7.29
CA GLU A 115 7.84 6.48 -7.88
C GLU A 115 6.37 6.33 -7.50
N LYS A 116 5.54 5.99 -8.48
CA LYS A 116 4.15 5.56 -8.28
C LYS A 116 3.92 4.23 -8.99
N ILE A 117 3.39 3.25 -8.28
CA ILE A 117 2.97 1.97 -8.85
C ILE A 117 1.57 2.13 -9.42
N ASN A 118 1.38 1.85 -10.71
CA ASN A 118 0.06 1.80 -11.32
C ASN A 118 -0.24 0.38 -11.82
N PRO A 119 -1.34 -0.24 -11.37
CA PRO A 119 -1.77 -1.53 -11.92
C PRO A 119 -2.33 -1.31 -13.32
N GLU A 120 -1.98 -2.17 -14.28
CA GLU A 120 -2.45 -2.08 -15.67
C GLU A 120 -3.31 -3.26 -16.08
N THR A 121 -2.97 -4.46 -15.62
CA THR A 121 -3.73 -5.66 -15.96
C THR A 121 -3.69 -6.63 -14.79
N VAL A 122 -4.86 -7.17 -14.45
CA VAL A 122 -4.98 -8.23 -13.46
C VAL A 122 -5.30 -9.53 -14.19
N ILE A 123 -4.54 -10.57 -13.90
CA ILE A 123 -4.83 -11.94 -14.30
C ILE A 123 -5.19 -12.67 -13.01
N TYR A 124 -6.41 -13.20 -12.93
CA TYR A 124 -6.87 -13.94 -11.77
C TYR A 124 -7.34 -15.33 -12.19
N SER A 125 -6.66 -16.35 -11.66
CA SER A 125 -6.81 -17.75 -12.03
C SER A 125 -6.76 -17.97 -13.55
N GLY A 126 -5.86 -17.25 -14.22
CA GLY A 126 -5.66 -17.30 -15.68
C GLY A 126 -6.64 -16.48 -16.52
N ASN A 127 -7.61 -15.80 -15.91
CA ASN A 127 -8.53 -14.91 -16.62
C ASN A 127 -8.03 -13.47 -16.58
N ILE A 128 -8.08 -12.77 -17.70
CA ILE A 128 -7.63 -11.38 -17.82
C ILE A 128 -8.78 -10.44 -17.44
N TYR A 129 -8.47 -9.43 -16.64
CA TYR A 129 -9.34 -8.34 -16.23
C TYR A 129 -8.65 -7.00 -16.55
N ASP A 130 -9.22 -6.27 -17.50
CA ASP A 130 -8.71 -5.04 -18.10
C ASP A 130 -9.74 -3.89 -18.02
N GLY A 131 -10.52 -3.85 -16.93
CA GLY A 131 -11.55 -2.84 -16.70
C GLY A 131 -11.02 -1.49 -16.19
N ASP A 132 -11.94 -0.53 -16.09
CA ASP A 132 -11.66 0.81 -15.59
C ASP A 132 -11.17 0.78 -14.13
N LYS A 133 -10.26 1.71 -13.80
CA LYS A 133 -9.75 1.89 -12.44
C LYS A 133 -10.78 2.63 -11.61
N TYR A 134 -10.90 2.28 -10.33
CA TYR A 134 -11.70 3.07 -9.41
C TYR A 134 -11.12 4.48 -9.30
N GLU A 135 -11.94 5.49 -9.56
CA GLU A 135 -11.60 6.89 -9.37
C GLU A 135 -12.24 7.40 -8.07
N PRO A 136 -11.44 7.78 -7.06
CA PRO A 136 -11.95 8.37 -5.83
C PRO A 136 -12.74 9.64 -6.12
N VAL A 137 -13.86 9.85 -5.42
CA VAL A 137 -14.74 11.00 -5.68
C VAL A 137 -14.30 12.19 -4.84
N GLU A 138 -14.48 12.12 -3.52
CA GLU A 138 -14.08 13.15 -2.56
C GLU A 138 -13.84 12.50 -1.19
N MET A 139 -12.71 12.82 -0.55
CA MET A 139 -12.33 12.24 0.73
C MET A 139 -13.22 12.76 1.87
N THR A 140 -14.24 12.00 2.23
CA THR A 140 -15.26 12.38 3.24
C THR A 140 -14.70 12.49 4.66
N HIS A 141 -13.57 11.84 4.96
CA HIS A 141 -12.94 11.80 6.30
C HIS A 141 -11.95 12.94 6.60
N LYS A 142 -11.83 13.93 5.72
CA LYS A 142 -10.91 15.08 5.90
C LYS A 142 -11.11 15.82 7.25
N HIS A 143 -12.30 15.70 7.84
CA HIS A 143 -12.67 16.38 9.09
C HIS A 143 -12.68 15.46 10.32
N ASP A 144 -12.42 14.16 10.16
CA ASP A 144 -12.62 13.12 11.20
C ASP A 144 -11.32 12.65 11.89
N ALA A 145 -10.17 13.27 11.57
CA ALA A 145 -8.95 12.99 12.30
C ALA A 145 -9.16 13.29 13.79
N PRO A 146 -8.83 12.34 14.70
CA PRO A 146 -9.03 12.56 16.11
C PRO A 146 -8.29 13.83 16.58
N PRO A 147 -8.95 14.73 17.34
CA PRO A 147 -8.31 15.94 17.86
C PRO A 147 -7.02 15.59 18.62
N GLY A 148 -5.91 16.28 18.31
CA GLY A 148 -4.59 16.06 18.91
C GLY A 148 -3.58 15.29 18.06
N PHE A 149 -3.98 14.81 16.87
CA PHE A 149 -3.09 14.13 15.92
C PHE A 149 -2.67 14.98 14.72
N ILE A 150 -3.48 15.98 14.35
CA ILE A 150 -3.08 17.07 13.46
C ILE A 150 -2.38 18.11 14.34
N LEU A 151 -1.09 18.36 14.11
CA LEU A 151 -0.42 19.50 14.72
C LEU A 151 -1.04 20.78 14.16
N THR A 152 -1.89 21.45 14.95
CA THR A 152 -2.25 22.84 14.69
C THR A 152 -1.01 23.69 14.99
N GLU A 153 -0.39 24.17 13.93
CA GLU A 153 0.61 25.25 13.86
C GLU A 153 1.94 25.06 14.63
N THR A 154 3.04 25.15 13.88
CA THR A 154 4.27 25.84 14.32
C THR A 154 4.49 27.04 13.42
#